data_AF-A0A6L5XBY9-F1
#
_entry.id   AF-A0A6L5XBY9-F1
#
_cell.length_a   1.000
_cell.length_b   1.000
_cell.length_c   1.000
_cell.angle_alpha   90.00
_cell.angle_beta   90.00
_cell.angle_gamma   90.00
#
_symmetry.space_group_name_H-M   'P 1'
#
loop_
_entity.id
_entity.type
_entity.pdbx_description
1 polymer ?
#
loop_
_entity_poly.entity_id
_entity_poly.type
_entity_poly.pdbx_seq_one_letter_code
_entity_poly.pdbx_strand_id
1 'polypeptide(L)'
;MKHKLKIRFWPLLVLLLMPCTVVAQAQQPVTVKQERNHVRAGNRLYQAKRYNDAEVEYRKALEANPRSAMAQFNLASALLREDAASGAKAQQQASKQHSEAVRLLTNLEKSCSDPDIASKSSYDLGNLLYKQQNYQEAIAHYEQALRKNPGYDNARYNLRMAQLKLKQSKNNKQNKNNKNDKNKGKNKNKNKDKNQNKQNQQNKQDQKRKQRQGGMSSDNMDQILRTMQNQENATRQRVEQRKAQMQAGERARTQYKW
;
A
#
# COMPACT_ATOMS: atom_id res chain seq x y z
N MET A 1 -77.93 -59.56 -19.15
CA MET A 1 -77.33 -58.39 -18.49
C MET A 1 -75.82 -58.46 -18.66
N LYS A 2 -75.22 -57.57 -19.47
CA LYS A 2 -73.78 -57.56 -19.79
C LYS A 2 -73.13 -56.38 -19.05
N HIS A 3 -72.43 -56.63 -17.94
CA HIS A 3 -71.64 -55.60 -17.27
C HIS A 3 -70.25 -55.51 -17.91
N LYS A 4 -69.97 -54.40 -18.61
CA LYS A 4 -68.63 -54.07 -19.12
C LYS A 4 -67.83 -53.38 -18.01
N LEU A 5 -66.75 -54.00 -17.55
CA LEU A 5 -65.79 -53.42 -16.62
C LEU A 5 -64.90 -52.42 -17.37
N LYS A 6 -64.95 -51.12 -17.00
CA LYS A 6 -64.07 -50.09 -17.56
C LYS A 6 -62.80 -49.99 -16.71
N ILE A 7 -61.69 -50.50 -17.21
CA ILE A 7 -60.35 -50.33 -16.61
C ILE A 7 -59.87 -48.91 -16.97
N ARG A 8 -59.68 -48.05 -15.96
CA ARG A 8 -59.07 -46.71 -16.15
C ARG A 8 -57.58 -46.83 -15.84
N PHE A 9 -56.74 -46.64 -16.85
CA PHE A 9 -55.30 -46.48 -16.68
C PHE A 9 -55.03 -45.06 -16.15
N TRP A 10 -54.40 -44.97 -14.98
CA TRP A 10 -53.88 -43.72 -14.43
C TRP A 10 -52.36 -43.74 -14.61
N PRO A 11 -51.73 -42.73 -15.21
CA PRO A 11 -50.28 -42.74 -15.38
C PRO A 11 -49.62 -42.48 -14.02
N LEU A 12 -48.80 -43.43 -13.58
CA LEU A 12 -47.97 -43.32 -12.40
C LEU A 12 -46.87 -42.28 -12.68
N LEU A 13 -47.02 -41.07 -12.14
CA LEU A 13 -46.00 -40.03 -12.18
C LEU A 13 -44.89 -40.41 -11.17
N VAL A 14 -43.81 -41.04 -11.65
CA VAL A 14 -42.63 -41.33 -10.84
C VAL A 14 -41.86 -40.03 -10.60
N LEU A 15 -42.10 -39.41 -9.45
CA LEU A 15 -41.37 -38.23 -8.98
C LEU A 15 -40.02 -38.69 -8.44
N LEU A 16 -38.99 -38.61 -9.28
CA LEU A 16 -37.62 -39.02 -8.98
C LEU A 16 -36.97 -37.99 -8.03
N LEU A 17 -37.16 -38.20 -6.73
CA LEU A 17 -36.48 -37.50 -5.65
C LEU A 17 -34.97 -37.83 -5.70
N MET A 18 -34.22 -37.01 -6.43
CA MET A 18 -32.76 -36.98 -6.36
C MET A 18 -32.33 -36.60 -4.92
N PRO A 19 -31.67 -37.48 -4.16
CA PRO A 19 -31.14 -37.10 -2.86
C PRO A 19 -29.97 -36.14 -3.09
N CYS A 20 -30.23 -34.86 -2.86
CA CYS A 20 -29.19 -33.84 -2.77
C CYS A 20 -28.34 -34.16 -1.54
N THR A 21 -27.30 -34.96 -1.74
CA THR A 21 -26.29 -35.23 -0.69
C THR A 21 -25.46 -33.98 -0.54
N VAL A 22 -25.83 -33.13 0.42
CA VAL A 22 -24.96 -32.06 0.89
C VAL A 22 -23.78 -32.73 1.58
N VAL A 23 -22.70 -32.97 0.85
CA VAL A 23 -21.43 -33.38 1.44
C VAL A 23 -20.96 -32.22 2.30
N ALA A 24 -21.22 -32.31 3.60
CA ALA A 24 -20.61 -31.42 4.58
C ALA A 24 -19.10 -31.65 4.52
N GLN A 25 -18.38 -30.75 3.84
CA GLN A 25 -16.92 -30.76 3.85
C GLN A 25 -16.49 -30.49 5.30
N ALA A 26 -16.13 -31.55 6.03
CA ALA A 26 -15.49 -31.43 7.32
C ALA A 26 -14.19 -30.63 7.11
N GLN A 27 -14.17 -29.39 7.59
CA GLN A 27 -12.95 -28.59 7.58
C GLN A 27 -11.91 -29.34 8.42
N GLN A 28 -10.77 -29.67 7.81
CA GLN A 28 -9.64 -30.27 8.51
C GLN A 28 -9.32 -29.44 9.76
N PRO A 29 -8.96 -30.07 10.90
CA PRO A 29 -8.67 -29.32 12.12
C PRO A 29 -7.55 -28.31 11.85
N VAL A 30 -7.78 -27.04 12.20
CA VAL A 30 -6.76 -25.98 12.03
C VAL A 30 -5.51 -26.34 12.82
N THR A 31 -4.40 -26.57 12.13
CA THR A 31 -3.15 -27.05 12.74
C THR A 31 -2.16 -25.90 12.92
N VAL A 32 -2.22 -25.23 14.06
CA VAL A 32 -1.31 -24.10 14.40
C VAL A 32 0.18 -24.48 14.27
N LYS A 33 0.55 -25.72 14.59
CA LYS A 33 1.95 -26.19 14.44
C LYS A 33 2.38 -26.27 12.98
N GLN A 34 1.53 -26.80 12.09
CA GLN A 34 1.85 -26.93 10.67
C GLN A 34 1.90 -25.55 10.01
N GLU A 35 0.92 -24.68 10.30
CA GLU A 35 0.92 -23.28 9.87
C GLU A 35 2.23 -22.57 10.22
N ARG A 36 2.66 -22.61 11.49
CA ARG A 36 3.90 -21.97 11.95
C ARG A 36 5.13 -22.52 11.25
N ASN A 37 5.18 -23.83 11.00
CA ASN A 37 6.30 -24.47 10.32
C ASN A 37 6.41 -24.00 8.87
N HIS A 38 5.29 -23.98 8.15
CA HIS A 38 5.21 -23.48 6.78
C HIS A 38 5.53 -21.99 6.70
N VAL A 39 5.02 -21.16 7.63
CA VAL A 39 5.41 -19.74 7.69
C VAL A 39 6.91 -19.58 7.91
N ARG A 40 7.52 -20.34 8.83
CA ARG A 40 8.97 -20.28 9.06
C ARG A 40 9.77 -20.72 7.84
N ALA A 41 9.32 -21.77 7.14
CA ALA A 41 9.96 -22.23 5.90
C ALA A 41 9.85 -21.17 4.80
N GLY A 42 8.65 -20.62 4.58
CA GLY A 42 8.41 -19.52 3.65
C GLY A 42 9.27 -18.29 3.97
N ASN A 43 9.40 -17.93 5.24
CA ASN A 43 10.25 -16.79 5.66
C ASN A 43 11.72 -17.02 5.28
N ARG A 44 12.26 -18.23 5.48
CA ARG A 44 13.64 -18.54 5.07
C ARG A 44 13.82 -18.42 3.55
N LEU A 45 12.86 -18.92 2.77
CA LEU A 45 12.87 -18.84 1.31
C LEU A 45 12.75 -17.39 0.82
N TYR A 46 11.90 -16.60 1.46
CA TYR A 46 11.75 -15.17 1.17
C TYR A 46 13.05 -14.41 1.41
N GLN A 47 13.75 -14.67 2.52
CA GLN A 47 15.06 -14.06 2.79
C GLN A 47 16.11 -14.49 1.76
N ALA A 48 16.03 -15.73 1.26
CA ALA A 48 16.84 -16.22 0.16
C ALA A 48 16.40 -15.68 -1.22
N LYS A 49 15.43 -14.76 -1.28
CA LYS A 49 14.84 -14.17 -2.51
C LYS A 49 14.17 -15.18 -3.43
N ARG A 50 13.87 -16.38 -2.93
CA ARG A 50 13.14 -17.44 -3.63
C ARG A 50 11.64 -17.24 -3.42
N TYR A 51 11.10 -16.18 -4.03
CA TYR A 51 9.73 -15.73 -3.75
C TYR A 51 8.66 -16.73 -4.15
N ASN A 52 8.84 -17.44 -5.27
CA ASN A 52 7.89 -18.46 -5.75
C ASN A 52 7.83 -19.65 -4.78
N ASP A 53 8.99 -20.08 -4.26
CA ASP A 53 9.04 -21.15 -3.26
C ASP A 53 8.45 -20.68 -1.92
N ALA A 54 8.67 -19.41 -1.55
CA ALA A 54 8.08 -18.82 -0.36
C ALA A 54 6.55 -18.75 -0.48
N GLU A 55 6.02 -18.36 -1.64
CA GLU A 55 4.59 -18.39 -1.95
C GLU A 55 4.00 -19.78 -1.70
N VAL A 56 4.64 -20.84 -2.23
CA VAL A 56 4.18 -22.22 -2.04
C VAL A 56 4.06 -22.56 -0.56
N GLU A 57 5.08 -22.24 0.25
CA GLU A 57 5.03 -22.49 1.69
C GLU A 57 3.96 -21.64 2.40
N TYR A 58 3.77 -20.38 2.04
CA TYR A 58 2.70 -19.58 2.64
C TYR A 58 1.31 -20.07 2.24
N ARG A 59 1.12 -20.60 1.03
CA ARG A 59 -0.15 -21.23 0.63
C ARG A 59 -0.41 -22.49 1.45
N LYS A 60 0.59 -23.35 1.69
CA LYS A 60 0.46 -24.49 2.63
C LYS A 60 0.13 -24.06 4.05
N ALA A 61 0.69 -22.93 4.51
CA ALA A 61 0.34 -22.37 5.81
C ALA A 61 -1.15 -21.96 5.87
N LEU A 62 -1.68 -21.42 4.77
CA LEU A 62 -3.10 -21.06 4.65
C LEU A 62 -4.02 -22.27 4.46
N GLU A 63 -3.55 -23.37 3.89
CA GLU A 63 -4.27 -24.65 3.90
C GLU A 63 -4.42 -25.19 5.33
N ALA A 64 -3.35 -25.11 6.13
CA ALA A 64 -3.36 -25.49 7.53
C ALA A 64 -4.19 -24.54 8.42
N ASN A 65 -4.19 -23.25 8.11
CA ASN A 65 -4.97 -22.22 8.80
C ASN A 65 -5.39 -21.08 7.84
N PRO A 66 -6.60 -21.13 7.28
CA PRO A 66 -7.09 -20.13 6.32
C PRO A 66 -7.16 -18.70 6.87
N ARG A 67 -7.18 -18.54 8.20
CA ARG A 67 -7.29 -17.25 8.90
C ARG A 67 -5.97 -16.73 9.45
N SER A 68 -4.82 -17.35 9.11
CA SER A 68 -3.52 -16.83 9.56
C SER A 68 -3.20 -15.50 8.88
N ALA A 69 -3.38 -14.40 9.63
CA ALA A 69 -3.05 -13.06 9.16
C ALA A 69 -1.56 -12.93 8.77
N MET A 70 -0.67 -13.61 9.50
CA MET A 70 0.75 -13.63 9.21
C MET A 70 1.05 -14.34 7.88
N ALA A 71 0.44 -15.51 7.63
CA ALA A 71 0.60 -16.21 6.37
C ALA A 71 0.01 -15.42 5.19
N GLN A 72 -1.15 -14.78 5.37
CA GLN A 72 -1.75 -13.90 4.36
C GLN A 72 -0.85 -12.70 4.03
N PHE A 73 -0.30 -12.04 5.05
CA PHE A 73 0.61 -10.90 4.88
C PHE A 73 1.91 -11.32 4.18
N ASN A 74 2.49 -12.45 4.59
CA ASN A 74 3.73 -12.96 4.02
C ASN A 74 3.54 -13.45 2.57
N LEU A 75 2.38 -14.06 2.26
CA LEU A 75 1.99 -14.39 0.89
C LEU A 75 1.91 -13.13 0.03
N ALA A 76 1.17 -12.11 0.48
CA ALA A 76 1.09 -10.83 -0.24
C ALA A 76 2.48 -10.23 -0.46
N SER A 77 3.35 -10.26 0.55
CA SER A 77 4.73 -9.80 0.44
C SER A 77 5.55 -10.57 -0.59
N ALA A 78 5.38 -11.90 -0.69
CA ALA A 78 6.05 -12.74 -1.67
C ALA A 78 5.60 -12.41 -3.10
N LEU A 79 4.27 -12.34 -3.31
CA LEU A 79 3.66 -12.00 -4.59
C LEU A 79 4.17 -10.64 -5.12
N LEU A 80 4.24 -9.62 -4.26
CA LEU A 80 4.74 -8.29 -4.65
C LEU A 80 6.24 -8.26 -4.97
N ARG A 81 7.04 -9.13 -4.36
CA ARG A 81 8.48 -9.22 -4.64
C ARG A 81 8.75 -9.99 -5.92
N GLU A 82 7.98 -11.04 -6.18
CA GLU A 82 8.03 -11.77 -7.45
C GLU A 82 7.64 -10.87 -8.63
N ASP A 83 6.54 -10.13 -8.50
CA ASP A 83 6.09 -9.13 -9.48
C ASP A 83 7.18 -8.10 -9.78
N ALA A 84 7.84 -7.59 -8.73
CA ALA A 84 8.95 -6.66 -8.89
C ALA A 84 10.21 -7.27 -9.53
N ALA A 85 10.40 -8.60 -9.43
CA ALA A 85 11.56 -9.31 -9.96
C ALA A 85 11.37 -9.83 -11.40
N SER A 86 10.12 -10.08 -11.82
CA SER A 86 9.79 -10.74 -13.08
C SER A 86 9.87 -9.84 -14.32
N GLY A 87 10.12 -8.54 -14.13
CA GLY A 87 10.35 -7.57 -15.21
C GLY A 87 9.15 -7.43 -16.16
N ALA A 88 9.32 -6.69 -17.27
CA ALA A 88 8.23 -6.37 -18.20
C ALA A 88 7.66 -7.58 -18.98
N LYS A 89 8.33 -8.74 -18.96
CA LYS A 89 7.97 -9.90 -19.80
C LYS A 89 6.87 -10.80 -19.19
N ALA A 90 6.49 -10.60 -17.93
CA ALA A 90 5.48 -11.41 -17.24
C ALA A 90 4.17 -10.64 -16.94
N GLN A 91 3.90 -9.54 -17.68
CA GLN A 91 2.88 -8.54 -17.36
C GLN A 91 1.49 -9.11 -17.00
N GLN A 92 1.05 -10.19 -17.64
CA GLN A 92 -0.27 -10.77 -17.38
C GLN A 92 -0.33 -11.60 -16.09
N GLN A 93 0.69 -12.42 -15.78
CA GLN A 93 0.74 -13.18 -14.52
C GLN A 93 1.07 -12.27 -13.33
N ALA A 94 1.99 -11.34 -13.55
CA ALA A 94 2.25 -10.19 -12.70
C ALA A 94 0.94 -9.49 -12.28
N SER A 95 0.05 -9.20 -13.23
CA SER A 95 -1.22 -8.52 -12.91
C SER A 95 -2.13 -9.33 -11.97
N LYS A 96 -2.18 -10.66 -12.08
CA LYS A 96 -3.00 -11.53 -11.21
C LYS A 96 -2.42 -11.58 -9.79
N GLN A 97 -1.14 -11.89 -9.67
CA GLN A 97 -0.44 -11.97 -8.38
C GLN A 97 -0.46 -10.62 -7.66
N HIS A 98 -0.27 -9.52 -8.39
CA HIS A 98 -0.39 -8.16 -7.86
C HIS A 98 -1.80 -7.88 -7.35
N SER A 99 -2.84 -8.23 -8.11
CA SER A 99 -4.23 -8.04 -7.68
C SER A 99 -4.59 -8.86 -6.44
N GLU A 100 -4.08 -10.10 -6.34
CA GLU A 100 -4.25 -10.95 -5.17
C GLU A 100 -3.56 -10.34 -3.95
N ALA A 101 -2.32 -9.87 -4.09
CA ALA A 101 -1.58 -9.24 -3.01
C ALA A 101 -2.30 -7.97 -2.49
N VAL A 102 -2.75 -7.09 -3.38
CA VAL A 102 -3.53 -5.90 -3.01
C VAL A 102 -4.80 -6.28 -2.25
N ARG A 103 -5.51 -7.32 -2.69
CA ARG A 103 -6.71 -7.82 -2.01
C ARG A 103 -6.39 -8.33 -0.60
N LEU A 104 -5.33 -9.12 -0.44
CA LEU A 104 -4.90 -9.63 0.86
C LEU A 104 -4.55 -8.48 1.81
N LEU A 105 -3.72 -7.53 1.37
CA LEU A 105 -3.34 -6.37 2.18
C LEU A 105 -4.54 -5.48 2.55
N THR A 106 -5.48 -5.28 1.62
CA THR A 106 -6.72 -4.51 1.88
C THR A 106 -7.59 -5.17 2.94
N ASN A 107 -7.71 -6.50 2.89
CA ASN A 107 -8.45 -7.24 3.88
C ASN A 107 -7.77 -7.18 5.26
N LEU A 108 -6.45 -7.32 5.29
CA LEU A 108 -5.66 -7.23 6.52
C LEU A 108 -5.73 -5.83 7.15
N GLU A 109 -5.60 -4.76 6.36
CA GLU A 109 -5.75 -3.38 6.85
C GLU A 109 -7.10 -3.17 7.56
N LYS A 110 -8.19 -3.71 6.99
CA LYS A 110 -9.55 -3.49 7.48
C LYS A 110 -9.93 -4.38 8.67
N SER A 111 -9.48 -5.64 8.67
CA SER A 111 -10.04 -6.67 9.56
C SER A 111 -9.03 -7.32 10.51
N CYS A 112 -7.72 -7.12 10.31
CA CYS A 112 -6.72 -7.72 11.18
C CYS A 112 -6.72 -7.05 12.56
N SER A 113 -6.82 -7.85 13.61
CA SER A 113 -6.74 -7.40 15.00
C SER A 113 -5.30 -7.10 15.45
N ASP A 114 -4.30 -7.69 14.80
CA ASP A 114 -2.89 -7.42 15.07
C ASP A 114 -2.50 -6.05 14.50
N PRO A 115 -2.19 -5.04 15.35
CA PRO A 115 -1.86 -3.70 14.89
C PRO A 115 -0.58 -3.64 14.06
N ASP A 116 0.38 -4.54 14.29
CA ASP A 116 1.64 -4.58 13.55
C ASP A 116 1.40 -5.06 12.10
N ILE A 117 0.65 -6.14 11.93
CA ILE A 117 0.27 -6.65 10.59
C ILE A 117 -0.63 -5.64 9.86
N ALA A 118 -1.64 -5.08 10.55
CA ALA A 118 -2.51 -4.07 9.95
C ALA A 118 -1.72 -2.83 9.50
N SER A 119 -0.78 -2.36 10.33
CA SER A 119 0.09 -1.22 10.01
C SER A 119 1.00 -1.51 8.81
N LYS A 120 1.66 -2.68 8.79
CA LYS A 120 2.49 -3.12 7.67
C LYS A 120 1.69 -3.26 6.38
N SER A 121 0.46 -3.76 6.48
CA SER A 121 -0.44 -3.89 5.33
C SER A 121 -0.79 -2.55 4.71
N SER A 122 -1.16 -1.56 5.53
CA SER A 122 -1.37 -0.19 5.06
C SER A 122 -0.10 0.43 4.48
N TYR A 123 1.06 0.21 5.11
CA TYR A 123 2.33 0.70 4.59
C TYR A 123 2.65 0.13 3.20
N ASP A 124 2.45 -1.17 2.98
CA ASP A 124 2.70 -1.80 1.69
C ASP A 124 1.72 -1.33 0.62
N LEU A 125 0.43 -1.14 0.94
CA LEU A 125 -0.53 -0.50 0.03
C LEU A 125 -0.09 0.93 -0.34
N GLY A 126 0.39 1.70 0.63
CA GLY A 126 0.97 3.03 0.40
C GLY A 126 2.17 2.97 -0.55
N ASN A 127 3.06 1.98 -0.40
CA ASN A 127 4.20 1.79 -1.29
C ASN A 127 3.79 1.46 -2.73
N LEU A 128 2.74 0.65 -2.91
CA LEU A 128 2.21 0.32 -4.24
C LEU A 128 1.66 1.58 -4.93
N LEU A 129 0.85 2.36 -4.21
CA LEU A 129 0.30 3.62 -4.72
C LEU A 129 1.39 4.65 -5.00
N TYR A 130 2.41 4.73 -4.13
CA TYR A 130 3.55 5.61 -4.33
C TYR A 130 4.32 5.26 -5.62
N LYS A 131 4.56 3.97 -5.89
CA LYS A 131 5.17 3.50 -7.15
C LYS A 131 4.34 3.85 -8.38
N GLN A 132 3.01 3.80 -8.25
CA GLN A 132 2.07 4.24 -9.28
C GLN A 132 1.96 5.77 -9.40
N GLN A 133 2.78 6.53 -8.65
CA GLN A 133 2.75 7.99 -8.55
C GLN A 133 1.42 8.55 -8.03
N ASN A 134 0.59 7.70 -7.44
CA ASN A 134 -0.66 8.09 -6.80
C ASN A 134 -0.39 8.57 -5.37
N TYR A 135 0.32 9.70 -5.28
CA TYR A 135 0.91 10.17 -4.01
C TYR A 135 -0.14 10.56 -2.96
N GLN A 136 -1.33 10.99 -3.37
CA GLN A 136 -2.38 11.42 -2.43
C GLN A 136 -2.97 10.23 -1.67
N GLU A 137 -3.25 9.13 -2.36
CA GLU A 137 -3.74 7.90 -1.77
C GLU A 137 -2.63 7.18 -1.00
N ALA A 138 -1.39 7.23 -1.49
CA ALA A 138 -0.23 6.74 -0.74
C ALA A 138 -0.10 7.41 0.63
N ILE A 139 -0.29 8.73 0.71
CA ILE A 139 -0.30 9.49 1.97
C ILE A 139 -1.36 8.94 2.92
N ALA A 140 -2.60 8.72 2.46
CA ALA A 140 -3.68 8.22 3.30
C ALA A 140 -3.38 6.85 3.92
N HIS A 141 -2.76 5.95 3.15
CA HIS A 141 -2.34 4.64 3.64
C HIS A 141 -1.14 4.72 4.60
N TYR A 142 -0.16 5.60 4.37
CA TYR A 142 0.92 5.80 5.34
C TYR A 142 0.42 6.41 6.65
N GLU A 143 -0.54 7.33 6.59
CA GLU A 143 -1.22 7.85 7.78
C GLU A 143 -2.00 6.75 8.51
N GLN A 144 -2.63 5.82 7.79
CA GLN A 144 -3.26 4.66 8.40
C GLN A 144 -2.24 3.74 9.10
N ALA A 145 -1.11 3.48 8.46
CA ALA A 145 -0.02 2.71 9.05
C ALA A 145 0.44 3.34 10.38
N LEU A 146 0.60 4.66 10.42
CA LEU A 146 1.01 5.39 11.62
C LEU A 146 -0.09 5.50 12.69
N ARG A 147 -1.37 5.49 12.31
CA ARG A 147 -2.49 5.37 13.25
C ARG A 147 -2.48 4.03 13.97
N LYS A 148 -2.14 2.95 13.27
CA LYS A 148 -2.04 1.59 13.84
C LYS A 148 -0.76 1.36 14.63
N ASN A 149 0.38 1.86 14.11
CA ASN A 149 1.68 1.80 14.76
C ASN A 149 2.38 3.16 14.71
N PRO A 150 2.21 3.99 15.75
CA PRO A 150 2.92 5.27 15.87
C PRO A 150 4.44 5.13 15.98
N GLY A 151 5.00 3.93 16.09
CA GLY A 151 6.44 3.64 16.09
C GLY A 151 7.04 3.39 14.70
N TYR A 152 6.23 3.38 13.63
CA TYR A 152 6.69 2.90 12.32
C TYR A 152 7.48 3.94 11.52
N ASP A 153 8.80 4.02 11.74
CA ASP A 153 9.67 5.04 11.14
C ASP A 153 9.73 4.98 9.60
N ASN A 154 9.66 3.78 9.01
CA ASN A 154 9.61 3.65 7.55
C ASN A 154 8.34 4.29 6.97
N ALA A 155 7.19 4.13 7.62
CA ALA A 155 5.94 4.77 7.20
C ALA A 155 6.02 6.30 7.33
N ARG A 156 6.62 6.81 8.42
CA ARG A 156 6.91 8.25 8.58
C ARG A 156 7.80 8.81 7.48
N TYR A 157 8.86 8.10 7.14
CA TYR A 157 9.78 8.52 6.09
C TYR A 157 9.07 8.54 4.73
N ASN A 158 8.34 7.47 4.37
CA ASN A 158 7.64 7.40 3.10
C ASN A 158 6.46 8.38 3.01
N LEU A 159 5.78 8.69 4.12
CA LEU A 159 4.77 9.74 4.19
C LEU A 159 5.36 11.09 3.76
N ARG A 160 6.50 11.47 4.34
CA ARG A 160 7.19 12.74 3.99
C ARG A 160 7.63 12.75 2.52
N MET A 161 8.16 11.62 2.02
CA MET A 161 8.48 11.47 0.60
C MET A 161 7.27 11.66 -0.30
N ALA A 162 6.15 11.04 0.02
CA ALA A 162 4.89 11.15 -0.73
C ALA A 162 4.36 12.60 -0.74
N GLN A 163 4.41 13.29 0.40
CA GLN A 163 4.02 14.70 0.51
C GLN A 163 4.88 15.61 -0.38
N LEU A 164 6.20 15.40 -0.38
CA LEU A 164 7.12 16.16 -1.23
C LEU A 164 6.86 15.91 -2.72
N LYS A 165 6.67 14.65 -3.12
CA LYS A 165 6.35 14.29 -4.51
C LYS A 165 5.01 14.85 -4.96
N LEU A 166 3.99 14.84 -4.10
CA LEU A 166 2.70 15.45 -4.38
C LEU A 166 2.83 16.96 -4.61
N LYS A 167 3.57 17.66 -3.74
CA LYS A 167 3.84 19.10 -3.90
C LYS A 167 4.59 19.40 -5.19
N GLN A 168 5.61 18.60 -5.52
CA GLN A 168 6.36 18.73 -6.77
C GLN A 168 5.46 18.50 -8.00
N SER A 169 4.60 17.48 -7.97
CA SER A 169 3.65 17.18 -9.06
C SER A 169 2.66 18.33 -9.29
N LYS A 170 2.13 18.94 -8.22
CA LYS A 170 1.24 20.12 -8.30
C LYS A 170 1.95 21.34 -8.90
N ASN A 171 3.17 21.65 -8.45
CA ASN A 171 3.95 22.78 -8.97
C ASN A 171 4.28 22.61 -10.46
N ASN A 172 4.56 21.39 -10.90
CA ASN A 172 4.84 21.10 -12.32
C ASN A 172 3.61 21.29 -13.22
N LYS A 173 2.41 20.94 -12.73
CA LYS A 173 1.16 21.20 -13.45
C LYS A 173 0.88 22.70 -13.58
N GLN A 174 1.08 23.49 -12.51
CA GLN A 174 0.92 24.95 -12.55
C GLN A 174 1.90 25.64 -13.51
N ASN A 175 3.17 25.23 -13.52
CA ASN A 175 4.17 25.79 -14.43
C ASN A 175 3.92 25.45 -15.91
N LYS A 176 3.28 24.32 -16.22
CA LYS A 176 2.83 23.99 -17.59
C LYS A 176 1.68 24.90 -18.03
N ASN A 177 0.69 25.15 -17.16
CA ASN A 177 -0.43 26.05 -17.48
C ASN A 177 0.05 27.49 -17.73
N ASN A 178 0.96 28.01 -16.89
CA ASN A 178 1.52 29.36 -17.06
C ASN A 178 2.39 29.55 -18.32
N LYS A 179 2.95 28.48 -18.89
CA LYS A 179 3.68 28.55 -20.17
C LYS A 179 2.75 28.59 -21.38
N ASN A 180 1.57 27.97 -21.30
CA ASN A 180 0.59 28.01 -22.38
C ASN A 180 -0.07 29.40 -22.50
N ASP A 181 -0.27 30.12 -21.39
CA ASP A 181 -0.77 31.51 -21.44
C ASP A 181 0.26 32.50 -22.01
N LYS A 182 1.56 32.33 -21.70
CA LYS A 182 2.61 33.20 -22.25
C LYS A 182 2.93 32.96 -23.73
N ASN A 183 2.50 31.82 -24.31
CA ASN A 183 2.70 31.54 -25.73
C ASN A 183 1.53 32.02 -26.61
N LYS A 184 0.36 32.36 -26.05
CA LYS A 184 -0.73 33.02 -26.79
C LYS A 184 -0.52 34.53 -26.99
N GLY A 185 0.43 35.15 -26.28
CA GLY A 185 0.71 36.59 -26.35
C GLY A 185 1.93 37.03 -27.17
N LYS A 186 2.68 36.12 -27.80
CA LYS A 186 3.96 36.43 -28.46
C LYS A 186 3.96 36.26 -29.99
N ASN A 187 2.88 36.68 -30.65
CA ASN A 187 2.88 36.83 -32.12
C ASN A 187 2.54 38.26 -32.59
N LYS A 188 2.99 39.28 -31.85
CA LYS A 188 3.05 40.67 -32.36
C LYS A 188 4.36 41.32 -31.91
N ASN A 189 4.99 42.03 -32.84
CA ASN A 189 6.28 42.74 -32.76
C ASN A 189 7.57 41.92 -32.87
N LYS A 190 7.97 41.65 -34.12
CA LYS A 190 9.37 41.72 -34.54
C LYS A 190 9.62 43.08 -35.20
N ASN A 191 10.22 44.02 -34.48
CA ASN A 191 11.25 44.89 -35.07
C ASN A 191 12.03 45.71 -34.02
N LYS A 192 13.34 45.85 -34.30
CA LYS A 192 14.39 46.63 -33.59
C LYS A 192 14.73 46.13 -32.17
N ASP A 193 15.97 45.97 -31.71
CA ASP A 193 17.25 46.54 -32.15
C ASP A 193 18.45 45.68 -31.71
N LYS A 194 19.62 45.99 -32.28
CA LYS A 194 20.91 45.27 -32.16
C LYS A 194 21.56 45.31 -30.78
N ASN A 195 22.20 44.18 -30.45
CA ASN A 195 23.56 44.04 -29.91
C ASN A 195 23.94 44.81 -28.62
N GLN A 196 23.99 44.09 -27.50
CA GLN A 196 25.18 43.96 -26.64
C GLN A 196 24.90 42.96 -25.51
N ASN A 197 25.95 42.27 -25.06
CA ASN A 197 26.02 41.40 -23.88
C ASN A 197 25.73 39.88 -24.11
N LYS A 198 26.66 39.20 -24.79
CA LYS A 198 26.67 37.74 -24.98
C LYS A 198 27.20 36.92 -23.80
N GLN A 199 27.81 37.53 -22.78
CA GLN A 199 28.37 36.78 -21.64
C GLN A 199 27.42 36.72 -20.44
N ASN A 200 26.54 37.71 -20.27
CA ASN A 200 25.54 37.72 -19.19
C ASN A 200 24.22 37.00 -19.55
N GLN A 201 24.07 36.55 -20.80
CA GLN A 201 22.94 35.73 -21.25
C GLN A 201 23.11 34.24 -20.97
N GLN A 202 24.35 33.73 -20.94
CA GLN A 202 24.63 32.31 -20.67
C GLN A 202 24.41 32.00 -19.18
N ASN A 203 24.86 32.88 -18.27
CA ASN A 203 24.60 32.74 -16.83
C ASN A 203 23.11 32.90 -16.45
N LYS A 204 22.37 33.78 -17.14
CA LYS A 204 20.90 33.89 -16.98
C LYS A 204 20.15 32.73 -17.63
N GLN A 205 20.68 32.11 -18.69
CA GLN A 205 20.12 30.88 -19.27
C GLN A 205 20.40 29.66 -18.40
N ASP A 206 21.53 29.60 -17.71
CA ASP A 206 21.87 28.51 -16.78
C ASP A 206 21.13 28.64 -15.43
N GLN A 207 20.96 29.85 -14.89
CA GLN A 207 20.02 30.09 -13.79
C GLN A 207 18.57 29.79 -14.20
N LYS A 208 18.14 30.20 -15.41
CA LYS A 208 16.82 29.81 -15.93
C LYS A 208 16.73 28.31 -16.26
N ARG A 209 17.83 27.61 -16.57
CA ARG A 209 17.85 26.14 -16.79
C ARG A 209 17.71 25.40 -15.47
N LYS A 210 18.41 25.84 -14.42
CA LYS A 210 18.24 25.33 -13.05
C LYS A 210 16.82 25.59 -12.51
N GLN A 211 16.18 26.68 -12.94
CA GLN A 211 14.77 26.97 -12.63
C GLN A 211 13.77 26.31 -13.60
N ARG A 212 14.23 25.77 -14.74
CA ARG A 212 13.41 25.09 -15.77
C ARG A 212 13.35 23.57 -15.59
N GLN A 213 14.30 22.98 -14.87
CA GLN A 213 14.15 21.61 -14.38
C GLN A 213 13.20 21.65 -13.18
N GLY A 214 11.91 21.38 -13.43
CA GLY A 214 10.82 21.35 -12.44
C GLY A 214 10.94 20.20 -11.43
N GLY A 215 12.13 19.97 -10.89
CA GLY A 215 12.35 18.98 -9.87
C GLY A 215 13.34 19.45 -8.83
N MET A 216 12.98 19.21 -7.58
CA MET A 216 13.90 19.34 -6.46
C MET A 216 15.04 18.34 -6.68
N SER A 217 16.30 18.80 -6.69
CA SER A 217 17.46 17.90 -6.75
C SER A 217 17.38 16.87 -5.61
N SER A 218 17.92 15.66 -5.82
CA SER A 218 17.91 14.60 -4.80
C SER A 218 18.51 15.10 -3.48
N ASP A 219 19.64 15.81 -3.54
CA ASP A 219 20.30 16.35 -2.34
C ASP A 219 19.43 17.36 -1.58
N ASN A 220 18.66 18.16 -2.32
CA ASN A 220 17.73 19.13 -1.73
C ASN A 220 16.54 18.41 -1.07
N MET A 221 16.08 17.30 -1.64
CA MET A 221 15.06 16.46 -1.04
C MET A 221 15.55 15.85 0.28
N ASP A 222 16.75 15.29 0.29
CA ASP A 222 17.34 14.69 1.50
C ASP A 222 17.53 15.72 2.62
N GLN A 223 17.98 16.93 2.29
CA GLN A 223 18.09 18.02 3.25
C GLN A 223 16.73 18.38 3.87
N ILE A 224 15.68 18.46 3.06
CA ILE A 224 14.32 18.75 3.54
C ILE A 224 13.82 17.61 4.44
N LEU A 225 14.02 16.35 4.03
CA LEU A 225 13.60 15.19 4.84
C LEU A 225 14.28 15.17 6.21
N ARG A 226 15.60 15.41 6.25
CA ARG A 226 16.35 15.52 7.51
C ARG A 226 15.81 16.64 8.39
N THR A 227 15.53 17.79 7.80
CA THR A 227 14.96 18.94 8.53
C THR A 227 13.59 18.60 9.11
N MET A 228 12.70 17.99 8.32
CA MET A 228 11.39 17.53 8.79
C MET A 228 11.53 16.48 9.90
N GLN A 229 12.50 15.57 9.79
CA GLN A 229 12.76 14.54 10.81
C GLN A 229 13.14 15.16 12.15
N ASN A 230 14.06 16.12 12.11
CA ASN A 230 14.57 16.77 13.31
C ASN A 230 13.45 17.56 14.01
N GLN A 231 12.62 18.27 13.24
CA GLN A 231 11.46 19.01 13.77
C GLN A 231 10.42 18.08 14.39
N GLU A 232 10.11 16.96 13.72
CA GLU A 232 9.19 15.95 14.23
C GLU A 232 9.71 15.32 15.53
N ASN A 233 10.98 14.90 15.55
CA ASN A 233 11.60 14.31 16.73
C ASN A 233 11.59 15.27 17.92
N ALA A 234 11.93 16.55 17.70
CA ALA A 234 11.85 17.57 18.73
C ALA A 234 10.41 17.75 19.26
N THR A 235 9.42 17.69 18.36
CA THR A 235 8.00 17.77 18.73
C THR A 235 7.57 16.56 19.56
N ARG A 236 7.98 15.35 19.15
CA ARG A 236 7.69 14.11 19.89
C ARG A 236 8.28 14.14 21.29
N GLN A 237 9.55 14.54 21.42
CA GLN A 237 10.19 14.67 22.72
C GLN A 237 9.43 15.63 23.65
N ARG A 238 8.98 16.78 23.14
CA ARG A 238 8.17 17.73 23.93
C ARG A 238 6.83 17.12 24.37
N VAL A 239 6.16 16.40 23.47
CA VAL A 239 4.89 15.73 23.79
C VAL A 239 5.09 14.63 24.83
N GLU A 240 6.15 13.84 24.71
CA GLU A 240 6.52 12.77 25.65
C GLU A 240 6.87 13.34 27.03
N GLN A 241 7.68 14.41 27.09
CA GLN A 241 7.98 15.12 28.32
C GLN A 241 6.71 15.65 29.00
N ARG A 242 5.81 16.28 28.24
CA ARG A 242 4.54 16.78 28.76
C ARG A 242 3.66 15.65 29.31
N LYS A 243 3.59 14.52 28.61
CA LYS A 243 2.86 13.33 29.09
C LYS A 243 3.45 12.80 30.40
N ALA A 244 4.77 12.70 30.49
CA ALA A 244 5.46 12.24 31.70
C ALA A 244 5.19 13.19 32.90
N GLN A 245 5.24 14.51 32.67
CA GLN A 245 4.90 15.51 33.70
C GLN A 245 3.45 15.39 34.19
N MET A 246 2.50 15.21 33.26
CA MET A 246 1.08 15.03 33.62
C MET A 246 0.89 13.76 34.46
N GLN A 247 1.49 12.64 34.06
CA GLN A 247 1.40 11.38 34.81
C GLN A 247 2.06 11.46 36.19
N ALA A 248 3.20 12.16 36.32
CA ALA A 248 3.83 12.40 37.60
C ALA A 248 2.94 13.24 38.54
N GLY A 249 2.30 14.28 38.00
CA GLY A 249 1.34 15.11 38.74
C GLY A 249 0.09 14.34 39.17
N GLU A 250 -0.45 13.46 38.32
CA GLU A 250 -1.57 12.59 38.67
C GLU A 250 -1.20 11.61 39.79
N ARG A 251 -0.05 10.95 39.70
CA ARG A 251 0.45 10.02 40.74
C ARG A 251 0.63 10.73 42.08
N ALA A 252 1.22 11.91 42.08
CA ALA A 252 1.38 12.72 43.29
C ALA A 252 0.03 13.06 43.91
N ARG A 253 -0.98 13.45 43.11
CA ARG A 253 -2.33 13.76 43.63
C ARG A 253 -3.06 12.54 44.19
N THR A 254 -2.85 11.35 43.64
CA THR A 254 -3.47 10.13 44.16
C THR A 254 -2.80 9.62 45.45
N GLN A 255 -1.52 9.93 45.67
CA GLN A 255 -0.77 9.47 46.84
C GLN A 255 -1.18 10.19 48.15
N TYR A 256 -1.72 11.41 48.07
CA TYR A 256 -2.18 12.21 49.22
C TYR A 256 -3.69 12.11 49.49
N LYS A 257 -4.40 11.18 48.84
CA LYS A 257 -5.81 10.89 49.16
C LYS A 257 -5.87 9.67 50.08
N TRP A 258 -5.91 9.93 51.39
CA TRP A 258 -6.35 9.00 52.43
C TRP A 258 -7.47 9.67 53.20
#